data_AF-A0A0N0V5P8-F1
#
_entry.id   AF-A0A0N0V5P8-F1
#
_cell.length_a   1.000
_cell.length_b   1.000
_cell.length_c   1.000
_cell.angle_alpha   90.00
_cell.angle_beta   90.00
_cell.angle_gamma   90.00
#
_symmetry.space_group_name_H-M   'P 1'
#
loop_
_entity.id
_entity.type
_entity.pdbx_description
1 polymer ?
#
loop_
_entity_poly.entity_id
_entity_poly.type
_entity_poly.pdbx_seq_one_letter_code
_entity_poly.pdbx_strand_id
1 'polypeptide(L)'
;MRISTYLAGAFLVAQHATCSPVTESIDLLRYLYRSLPKDQVSDSKKSDGRTVECRQEFKTDVWTGCDDVLAQFQLTLEEFILANPTIGEECDGFVPGETYCVAFNVPRNVTEDGICGQKINFTKTCVGSDFGDCCGLDGKCGSGEEFCGDNCQDGNCFGGTTTTSSIPAKPSATKAPLSVSTNGDCAYNSGFTCKGSEFGDCCSAAGYCGDDEYHCDKYLGCQPGFGNCT
;
A
#
# COMPACT_ATOMS: atom_id res chain seq x y z
N MET A 1 -13.96 -84.51 -8.26
CA MET A 1 -13.61 -83.72 -7.05
C MET A 1 -14.57 -82.53 -7.05
N ARG A 2 -15.73 -82.70 -6.40
CA ARG A 2 -16.12 -82.05 -5.13
C ARG A 2 -16.31 -80.51 -5.27
N ILE A 3 -17.40 -79.82 -4.90
CA ILE A 3 -18.78 -80.08 -4.39
C ILE A 3 -19.61 -78.82 -4.74
N SER A 4 -20.91 -78.98 -5.02
CA SER A 4 -21.98 -77.96 -5.13
C SER A 4 -22.19 -77.08 -3.89
N THR A 5 -22.69 -75.85 -4.09
CA THR A 5 -23.75 -75.15 -3.31
C THR A 5 -24.32 -74.06 -4.26
N TYR A 6 -25.56 -74.06 -4.79
CA TYR A 6 -26.91 -73.82 -4.21
C TYR A 6 -26.90 -72.64 -3.22
N LEU A 7 -27.56 -71.49 -3.41
CA LEU A 7 -28.98 -71.25 -3.72
C LEU A 7 -29.25 -69.76 -4.09
N ALA A 8 -30.32 -69.56 -4.89
CA ALA A 8 -31.32 -68.47 -4.92
C ALA A 8 -30.86 -66.99 -4.87
N GLY A 9 -31.19 -66.08 -5.78
CA GLY A 9 -32.41 -65.93 -6.55
C GLY A 9 -33.39 -64.99 -5.82
N ALA A 10 -33.38 -63.69 -6.13
CA ALA A 10 -34.55 -62.80 -6.06
C ALA A 10 -34.29 -61.42 -6.71
N PHE A 11 -35.03 -61.18 -7.77
CA PHE A 11 -35.36 -59.89 -8.39
C PHE A 11 -36.20 -59.02 -7.44
N LEU A 12 -35.99 -57.69 -7.40
CA LEU A 12 -36.99 -56.61 -7.58
C LEU A 12 -36.56 -55.27 -6.93
N VAL A 13 -36.29 -54.30 -7.80
CA VAL A 13 -36.87 -52.94 -7.89
C VAL A 13 -36.91 -52.02 -6.64
N ALA A 14 -36.16 -50.91 -6.78
CA ALA A 14 -36.40 -49.53 -6.38
C ALA A 14 -37.28 -49.22 -5.14
N GLN A 15 -36.66 -48.62 -4.12
CA GLN A 15 -37.30 -47.73 -3.14
C GLN A 15 -36.30 -46.59 -2.81
N HIS A 16 -36.49 -45.40 -3.40
CA HIS A 16 -37.13 -44.22 -2.79
C HIS A 16 -36.29 -43.53 -1.71
N ALA A 17 -35.72 -42.39 -2.10
CA ALA A 17 -35.28 -41.34 -1.21
C ALA A 17 -36.41 -40.96 -0.24
N THR A 18 -36.11 -40.99 1.05
CA THR A 18 -36.95 -40.37 2.07
C THR A 18 -36.10 -39.36 2.83
N CYS A 19 -36.32 -38.08 2.51
CA CYS A 19 -36.01 -36.98 3.40
C CYS A 19 -36.84 -37.16 4.68
N SER A 20 -36.18 -37.20 5.84
CA SER A 20 -36.84 -37.16 7.15
C SER A 20 -36.55 -35.82 7.83
N PRO A 21 -37.45 -35.35 8.70
CA PRO A 21 -37.80 -33.94 8.80
C PRO A 21 -36.84 -33.11 9.66
N VAL A 22 -36.64 -31.88 9.20
CA VAL A 22 -36.12 -30.75 9.97
C VAL A 22 -37.15 -30.41 11.04
N THR A 23 -36.79 -30.38 12.32
CA THR A 23 -37.41 -29.51 13.32
C THR A 23 -36.56 -29.46 14.60
N GLU A 24 -36.30 -28.22 15.02
CA GLU A 24 -35.87 -27.78 16.37
C GLU A 24 -34.44 -28.04 16.84
N SER A 25 -33.53 -27.15 16.44
CA SER A 25 -32.57 -26.52 17.37
C SER A 25 -31.98 -25.24 16.77
N ILE A 26 -32.86 -24.29 16.44
CA ILE A 26 -32.50 -22.87 16.35
C ILE A 26 -32.69 -22.32 17.77
N ASP A 27 -31.80 -21.44 18.24
CA ASP A 27 -31.85 -20.72 19.53
C ASP A 27 -31.04 -21.25 20.72
N LEU A 28 -29.72 -21.46 20.54
CA LEU A 28 -28.77 -21.32 21.66
C LEU A 28 -27.42 -20.61 21.33
N LEU A 29 -27.09 -20.36 20.06
CA LEU A 29 -25.89 -19.57 19.68
C LEU A 29 -26.18 -18.11 19.27
N ARG A 30 -27.45 -17.69 19.27
CA ARG A 30 -27.86 -16.29 18.99
C ARG A 30 -28.15 -15.44 20.24
N TYR A 31 -28.02 -15.99 21.46
CA TYR A 31 -28.49 -15.32 22.68
C TYR A 31 -27.40 -14.83 23.66
N LEU A 32 -26.11 -14.86 23.33
CA LEU A 32 -25.05 -14.32 24.21
C LEU A 32 -24.09 -13.31 23.58
N TYR A 33 -24.46 -12.63 22.49
CA TYR A 33 -23.66 -11.49 21.98
C TYR A 33 -24.49 -10.35 21.38
N ARG A 34 -25.56 -9.95 22.07
CA ARG A 34 -26.21 -8.66 21.78
C ARG A 34 -26.66 -7.99 23.08
N SER A 35 -25.73 -7.24 23.69
CA SER A 35 -25.93 -5.98 24.44
C SER A 35 -24.65 -5.64 25.22
N LEU A 36 -23.62 -5.10 24.55
CA LEU A 36 -22.65 -4.24 25.22
C LEU A 36 -22.73 -2.83 24.59
N PRO A 37 -22.82 -1.77 25.40
CA PRO A 37 -23.26 -0.44 25.00
C PRO A 37 -22.28 0.26 24.04
N LYS A 38 -22.84 1.05 23.11
CA LYS A 38 -22.14 1.77 22.03
C LYS A 38 -21.41 3.06 22.45
N ASP A 39 -21.06 3.21 23.73
CA ASP A 39 -20.57 4.49 24.25
C ASP A 39 -19.16 4.45 24.88
N GLN A 40 -18.39 3.37 24.75
CA GLN A 40 -17.03 3.31 25.31
C GLN A 40 -16.05 2.50 24.43
N VAL A 41 -15.83 2.91 23.18
CA VAL A 41 -14.50 2.76 22.57
C VAL A 41 -14.10 4.11 22.03
N SER A 42 -13.55 4.90 22.95
CA SER A 42 -12.93 6.19 22.67
C SER A 42 -11.72 5.99 21.76
N ASP A 43 -11.72 6.79 20.71
CA ASP A 43 -10.58 7.38 20.04
C ASP A 43 -9.23 7.29 20.79
N SER A 44 -8.21 6.84 20.05
CA SER A 44 -6.78 7.13 20.19
C SER A 44 -5.93 6.50 21.31
N LYS A 45 -4.83 5.86 20.85
CA LYS A 45 -3.51 5.64 21.49
C LYS A 45 -3.40 4.60 22.62
N LYS A 46 -3.08 3.36 22.23
CA LYS A 46 -1.85 2.65 22.66
C LYS A 46 -1.60 1.44 21.76
N SER A 47 -0.54 1.53 20.96
CA SER A 47 -0.01 0.49 20.10
C SER A 47 0.65 -0.63 20.90
N ASP A 48 0.02 -1.80 20.93
CA ASP A 48 0.62 -3.09 21.30
C ASP A 48 -0.16 -4.18 20.55
N GLY A 49 0.33 -4.57 19.37
CA GLY A 49 -0.36 -5.46 18.43
C GLY A 49 -0.25 -4.92 17.01
N ARG A 50 0.62 -5.55 16.21
CA ARG A 50 0.93 -5.19 14.82
C ARG A 50 -0.29 -5.46 13.92
N THR A 51 -1.27 -4.56 13.89
CA THR A 51 -2.50 -4.72 13.08
C THR A 51 -2.21 -4.53 11.60
N VAL A 52 -2.11 -5.63 10.84
CA VAL A 52 -1.96 -5.60 9.38
C VAL A 52 -3.19 -4.92 8.76
N GLU A 53 -2.96 -3.82 8.04
CA GLU A 53 -4.04 -3.08 7.39
C GLU A 53 -4.22 -3.61 5.97
N CYS A 54 -5.42 -4.11 5.67
CA CYS A 54 -5.72 -4.55 4.32
C CYS A 54 -5.91 -3.36 3.38
N ARG A 55 -5.13 -3.33 2.30
CA ARG A 55 -5.23 -2.32 1.24
C ARG A 55 -6.11 -2.83 0.09
N GLN A 56 -6.06 -4.14 -0.19
CA GLN A 56 -6.82 -4.75 -1.26
C GLN A 56 -7.41 -6.08 -0.82
N GLU A 57 -8.74 -6.13 -0.86
CA GLU A 57 -9.51 -7.35 -0.70
C GLU A 57 -9.75 -8.01 -2.07
N PHE A 58 -9.75 -9.33 -2.09
CA PHE A 58 -10.05 -10.14 -3.25
C PHE A 58 -11.04 -11.23 -2.88
N LYS A 59 -12.20 -11.23 -3.55
CA LYS A 59 -13.18 -12.30 -3.42
C LYS A 59 -12.86 -13.42 -4.39
N THR A 60 -12.59 -14.59 -3.84
CA THR A 60 -12.28 -15.80 -4.61
C THR A 60 -13.54 -16.40 -5.22
N ASP A 61 -13.40 -17.12 -6.33
CA ASP A 61 -14.48 -17.97 -6.82
C ASP A 61 -14.49 -19.29 -6.05
N VAL A 62 -15.59 -20.05 -6.13
CA VAL A 62 -15.75 -21.34 -5.44
C VAL A 62 -14.80 -22.45 -5.96
N TRP A 63 -14.04 -22.18 -7.02
CA TRP A 63 -13.03 -23.07 -7.61
C TRP A 63 -11.61 -22.50 -7.57
N THR A 64 -11.41 -21.30 -7.02
CA THR A 64 -10.07 -20.73 -6.82
C THR A 64 -9.40 -21.40 -5.63
N GLY A 65 -8.19 -21.94 -5.80
CA GLY A 65 -7.39 -22.49 -4.71
C GLY A 65 -6.51 -21.43 -4.03
N CYS A 66 -6.01 -21.75 -2.84
CA CYS A 66 -5.07 -20.89 -2.11
C CYS A 66 -3.81 -20.58 -2.94
N ASP A 67 -3.20 -21.62 -3.55
CA ASP A 67 -2.01 -21.48 -4.39
C ASP A 67 -2.25 -20.59 -5.63
N ASP A 68 -3.47 -20.61 -6.18
CA ASP A 68 -3.82 -19.74 -7.31
C ASP A 68 -3.79 -18.27 -6.89
N VAL A 69 -4.31 -17.96 -5.68
CA VAL A 69 -4.26 -16.59 -5.12
C VAL A 69 -2.82 -16.17 -4.88
N LEU A 70 -1.99 -17.01 -4.25
CA LEU A 70 -0.58 -16.73 -4.01
C LEU A 70 0.16 -16.43 -5.32
N ALA A 71 -0.04 -17.26 -6.35
CA ALA A 71 0.58 -17.07 -7.66
C ALA A 71 0.07 -15.81 -8.38
N GLN A 72 -1.24 -15.55 -8.32
CA GLN A 72 -1.86 -14.41 -8.98
C GLN A 72 -1.39 -13.07 -8.42
N PHE A 73 -1.23 -12.98 -7.09
CA PHE A 73 -0.84 -11.76 -6.40
C PHE A 73 0.65 -11.71 -6.04
N GLN A 74 1.43 -12.72 -6.47
CA GLN A 74 2.86 -12.86 -6.18
C GLN A 74 3.16 -12.79 -4.67
N LEU A 75 2.29 -13.39 -3.87
CA LEU A 75 2.41 -13.45 -2.41
C LEU A 75 3.12 -14.74 -1.99
N THR A 76 3.95 -14.63 -0.97
CA THR A 76 4.36 -15.80 -0.20
C THR A 76 3.23 -16.24 0.73
N LEU A 77 3.20 -17.53 1.09
CA LEU A 77 2.23 -18.03 2.06
C LEU A 77 2.36 -17.33 3.42
N GLU A 78 3.58 -17.00 3.84
CA GLU A 78 3.84 -16.24 5.07
C GLU A 78 3.18 -14.85 5.03
N GLU A 79 3.34 -14.11 3.93
CA GLU A 79 2.69 -12.83 3.71
C GLU A 79 1.16 -12.94 3.72
N PHE A 80 0.63 -13.98 3.08
CA PHE A 80 -0.81 -14.20 3.01
C PHE A 80 -1.42 -14.54 4.38
N ILE A 81 -0.72 -15.33 5.20
CA ILE A 81 -1.11 -15.63 6.60
C ILE A 81 -1.05 -14.38 7.47
N LEU A 82 -0.01 -13.54 7.31
CA LEU A 82 0.10 -12.28 8.05
C LEU A 82 -1.11 -11.37 7.80
N ALA A 83 -1.62 -11.34 6.57
CA ALA A 83 -2.78 -10.54 6.20
C ALA A 83 -4.12 -11.22 6.51
N ASN A 84 -4.14 -12.56 6.60
CA ASN A 84 -5.34 -13.36 6.83
C ASN A 84 -5.08 -14.40 7.92
N PRO A 85 -5.13 -14.02 9.22
CA PRO A 85 -4.68 -14.87 10.32
C PRO A 85 -5.46 -16.17 10.53
N THR A 86 -6.57 -16.36 9.81
CA THR A 86 -7.35 -17.61 9.80
C THR A 86 -6.76 -18.67 8.89
N ILE A 87 -5.80 -18.32 8.04
CA ILE A 87 -5.09 -19.23 7.14
C ILE A 87 -3.92 -19.88 7.89
N GLY A 88 -3.79 -21.19 7.78
CA GLY A 88 -2.70 -21.97 8.36
C GLY A 88 -1.46 -22.06 7.45
N GLU A 89 -0.38 -22.60 8.00
CA GLU A 89 0.94 -22.75 7.34
C GLU A 89 0.94 -23.70 6.13
N GLU A 90 -0.13 -24.47 5.92
CA GLU A 90 -0.34 -25.32 4.74
C GLU A 90 -1.60 -24.89 3.95
N CYS A 91 -1.97 -23.60 3.99
CA CYS A 91 -3.23 -23.06 3.45
C CYS A 91 -4.51 -23.64 4.10
N ASP A 92 -4.40 -24.27 5.27
CA ASP A 92 -5.56 -24.71 6.05
C ASP A 92 -6.48 -23.52 6.35
N GLY A 93 -7.80 -23.74 6.29
CA GLY A 93 -8.77 -22.67 6.57
C GLY A 93 -9.00 -21.70 5.41
N PHE A 94 -8.34 -21.88 4.26
CA PHE A 94 -8.77 -21.25 3.02
C PHE A 94 -10.09 -21.87 2.54
N VAL A 95 -11.04 -21.01 2.17
CA VAL A 95 -12.40 -21.36 1.76
C VAL A 95 -12.67 -20.67 0.42
N PRO A 96 -12.74 -21.43 -0.70
CA PRO A 96 -13.12 -20.87 -1.99
C PRO A 96 -14.49 -20.18 -1.93
N GLY A 97 -14.59 -18.99 -2.52
CA GLY A 97 -15.79 -18.14 -2.46
C GLY A 97 -15.72 -17.00 -1.43
N GLU A 98 -14.76 -17.06 -0.50
CA GLU A 98 -14.55 -16.04 0.53
C GLU A 98 -13.61 -14.91 0.08
N THR A 99 -13.57 -13.85 0.89
CA THR A 99 -12.77 -12.66 0.63
C THR A 99 -11.50 -12.67 1.47
N TYR A 100 -10.37 -12.42 0.82
CA TYR A 100 -9.05 -12.41 1.44
C TYR A 100 -8.32 -11.12 1.15
N CYS A 101 -7.49 -10.70 2.09
CA CYS A 101 -6.57 -9.61 1.88
C CYS A 101 -5.39 -10.07 1.01
N VAL A 102 -5.18 -9.42 -0.13
CA VAL A 102 -4.14 -9.76 -1.11
C VAL A 102 -3.12 -8.63 -1.33
N ALA A 103 -3.36 -7.46 -0.74
CA ALA A 103 -2.34 -6.44 -0.58
C ALA A 103 -2.56 -5.74 0.77
N PHE A 104 -1.49 -5.53 1.53
CA PHE A 104 -1.60 -5.05 2.89
C PHE A 104 -0.41 -4.18 3.28
N ASN A 105 -0.61 -3.33 4.28
CA ASN A 105 0.45 -2.60 4.95
C ASN A 105 0.78 -3.33 6.24
N VAL A 106 2.05 -3.73 6.38
CA VAL A 106 2.54 -4.17 7.67
C VAL A 106 2.80 -2.90 8.49
N PRO A 107 2.18 -2.71 9.67
CA PRO A 107 2.56 -1.59 10.50
C PRO A 107 3.99 -1.82 10.96
N ARG A 108 4.83 -0.82 10.68
CA ARG A 108 6.24 -0.77 11.03
C ARG A 108 6.44 0.39 11.98
N ASN A 109 7.33 0.21 12.94
CA ASN A 109 7.77 1.36 13.74
C ASN A 109 8.48 2.36 12.83
N VAL A 110 8.16 3.64 13.03
CA VAL A 110 8.90 4.74 12.43
C VAL A 110 10.37 4.61 12.83
N THR A 111 11.27 4.83 11.88
CA THR A 111 12.71 4.73 12.14
C THR A 111 13.18 5.83 13.08
N GLU A 112 14.07 5.48 14.02
CA GLU A 112 14.71 6.43 14.93
C GLU A 112 16.08 6.90 14.41
N ASP A 113 16.70 6.12 13.51
CA ASP A 113 18.06 6.34 12.99
C ASP A 113 18.09 6.72 11.50
N GLY A 114 16.91 6.89 10.90
CA GLY A 114 16.76 7.26 9.50
C GLY A 114 17.12 6.14 8.51
N ILE A 115 17.33 4.90 8.97
CA ILE A 115 17.60 3.75 8.09
C ILE A 115 16.27 3.09 7.69
N CYS A 116 16.17 2.71 6.42
CA CYS A 116 14.97 2.15 5.82
C CYS A 116 15.27 1.17 4.68
N GLY A 117 14.20 0.59 4.12
CA GLY A 117 14.26 -0.14 2.85
C GLY A 117 14.88 -1.52 2.96
N GLN A 118 15.39 -2.02 1.83
CA GLN A 118 15.91 -3.38 1.72
C GLN A 118 17.11 -3.64 2.65
N LYS A 119 17.91 -2.62 2.96
CA LYS A 119 19.08 -2.71 3.84
C LYS A 119 18.76 -3.27 5.23
N ILE A 120 17.55 -3.04 5.72
CA ILE A 120 17.05 -3.57 6.99
C ILE A 120 15.84 -4.48 6.80
N ASN A 121 15.74 -5.10 5.61
CA ASN A 121 14.64 -5.98 5.22
C ASN A 121 13.25 -5.35 5.47
N PHE A 122 13.12 -4.05 5.17
CA PHE A 122 11.90 -3.28 5.35
C PHE A 122 11.27 -3.41 6.76
N THR A 123 12.08 -3.51 7.82
CA THR A 123 11.56 -3.69 9.19
C THR A 123 11.10 -2.38 9.87
N LYS A 124 11.52 -1.23 9.34
CA LYS A 124 11.13 0.13 9.80
C LYS A 124 10.57 0.94 8.64
N THR A 125 9.79 1.98 8.94
CA THR A 125 9.24 2.91 7.92
C THR A 125 9.76 4.34 8.12
N CYS A 126 9.82 5.09 7.02
CA CYS A 126 10.11 6.53 7.01
C CYS A 126 8.86 7.39 7.24
N VAL A 127 7.67 6.85 6.97
CA VAL A 127 6.41 7.60 7.03
C VAL A 127 6.16 8.10 8.45
N GLY A 128 6.09 9.41 8.63
CA GLY A 128 5.95 10.08 9.92
C GLY A 128 7.26 10.30 10.68
N SER A 129 8.42 10.07 10.05
CA SER A 129 9.73 10.37 10.64
C SER A 129 10.16 11.82 10.39
N ASP A 130 10.99 12.38 11.27
CA ASP A 130 11.57 13.72 11.10
C ASP A 130 12.58 13.81 9.93
N PHE A 131 13.05 12.67 9.42
CA PHE A 131 13.96 12.60 8.28
C PHE A 131 13.23 12.80 6.95
N GLY A 132 11.92 12.53 6.91
CA GLY A 132 11.09 12.53 5.71
C GLY A 132 10.40 11.19 5.48
N ASP A 133 9.37 11.18 4.63
CA ASP A 133 8.46 10.04 4.48
C ASP A 133 8.90 8.99 3.46
N CYS A 134 9.96 9.25 2.71
CA CYS A 134 10.39 8.41 1.60
C CYS A 134 11.68 7.67 1.93
N CYS A 135 11.73 6.39 1.58
CA CYS A 135 12.94 5.60 1.66
C CYS A 135 13.70 5.65 0.33
N GLY A 136 14.78 6.43 0.27
CA GLY A 136 15.62 6.52 -0.92
C GLY A 136 16.45 5.25 -1.17
N LEU A 137 17.04 5.14 -2.35
CA LEU A 137 17.81 3.96 -2.80
C LEU A 137 18.91 3.51 -1.84
N ASP A 138 19.54 4.46 -1.15
CA ASP A 138 20.63 4.19 -0.22
C ASP A 138 20.17 3.62 1.14
N GLY A 139 18.86 3.37 1.29
CA GLY A 139 18.26 2.88 2.52
C GLY A 139 18.24 3.96 3.60
N LYS A 140 17.98 5.20 3.19
CA LYS A 140 17.89 6.38 4.05
C LYS A 140 16.55 7.08 3.87
N CYS A 141 15.97 7.50 4.99
CA CYS A 141 14.78 8.33 4.98
C CYS A 141 15.12 9.74 4.56
N GLY A 142 14.26 10.32 3.75
CA GLY A 142 14.41 11.68 3.25
C GLY A 142 13.12 12.20 2.62
N SER A 143 13.22 13.41 2.09
CA SER A 143 12.15 14.09 1.36
C SER A 143 12.71 14.64 0.04
N GLY A 144 11.84 14.91 -0.92
CA GLY A 144 12.24 15.44 -2.23
C GLY A 144 12.56 14.34 -3.24
N GLU A 145 12.83 14.74 -4.47
CA GLU A 145 12.94 13.85 -5.64
C GLU A 145 14.02 12.78 -5.50
N GLU A 146 15.13 13.07 -4.83
CA GLU A 146 16.21 12.10 -4.58
C GLU A 146 15.74 10.90 -3.76
N PHE A 147 14.85 11.12 -2.79
CA PHE A 147 14.35 10.08 -1.89
C PHE A 147 13.01 9.51 -2.34
N CYS A 148 12.15 10.35 -2.91
CA CYS A 148 10.79 10.02 -3.26
C CYS A 148 10.57 9.76 -4.75
N GLY A 149 11.55 10.04 -5.61
CA GLY A 149 11.45 9.84 -7.06
C GLY A 149 11.51 8.36 -7.46
N ASP A 150 11.97 8.09 -8.68
CA ASP A 150 11.96 6.76 -9.29
C ASP A 150 12.73 5.68 -8.50
N ASN A 151 13.67 6.08 -7.64
CA ASN A 151 14.47 5.17 -6.82
C ASN A 151 13.97 5.02 -5.37
N CYS A 152 12.75 5.45 -5.09
CA CYS A 152 12.12 5.29 -3.79
C CYS A 152 11.72 3.82 -3.57
N GLN A 153 12.18 3.23 -2.47
CA GLN A 153 11.96 1.83 -2.12
C GLN A 153 10.68 1.59 -1.32
N ASP A 154 10.29 2.58 -0.50
CA ASP A 154 9.17 2.48 0.44
C ASP A 154 8.72 3.88 0.91
N GLY A 155 7.50 3.97 1.45
CA GLY A 155 6.92 5.20 1.96
C GLY A 155 6.15 5.99 0.92
N ASN A 156 6.18 7.32 1.00
CA ASN A 156 5.38 8.20 0.14
C ASN A 156 6.07 8.52 -1.20
N CYS A 157 6.43 7.49 -1.95
CA CYS A 157 7.09 7.60 -3.25
C CYS A 157 6.20 8.30 -4.31
N PHE A 158 6.79 9.18 -5.12
CA PHE A 158 6.22 9.78 -6.32
C PHE A 158 7.24 9.66 -7.47
N GLY A 159 7.12 8.61 -8.28
CA GLY A 159 8.06 8.31 -9.36
C GLY A 159 7.64 7.03 -10.06
N GLY A 160 6.89 7.20 -11.15
CA GLY A 160 6.24 6.14 -11.90
C GLY A 160 5.40 6.81 -12.98
N THR A 161 5.85 6.70 -14.21
CA THR A 161 5.26 7.44 -15.34
C THR A 161 3.77 7.13 -15.53
N THR A 162 2.99 8.22 -15.54
CA THR A 162 1.68 8.45 -16.18
C THR A 162 0.44 7.72 -15.66
N THR A 163 -0.39 8.38 -14.84
CA THR A 163 -1.50 9.25 -15.29
C THR A 163 -2.26 9.88 -14.12
N THR A 164 -2.49 11.19 -14.26
CA THR A 164 -3.51 12.06 -13.65
C THR A 164 -4.29 11.55 -12.43
N SER A 165 -4.05 12.14 -11.26
CA SER A 165 -5.15 12.59 -10.39
C SER A 165 -4.73 13.75 -9.50
N SER A 166 -5.26 14.91 -9.86
CA SER A 166 -5.39 16.10 -9.04
C SER A 166 -6.07 15.76 -7.71
N ILE A 167 -5.33 15.87 -6.61
CA ILE A 167 -5.92 16.08 -5.27
C ILE A 167 -5.65 17.54 -4.88
N PRO A 168 -6.63 18.28 -4.33
CA PRO A 168 -6.46 19.69 -3.99
C PRO A 168 -5.35 19.86 -2.94
N ALA A 169 -4.38 20.72 -3.24
CA ALA A 169 -3.33 21.08 -2.29
C ALA A 169 -3.94 21.74 -1.05
N LYS A 170 -3.72 21.13 0.12
CA LYS A 170 -3.81 21.80 1.41
C LYS A 170 -2.73 22.91 1.46
N PRO A 171 -2.97 24.09 2.07
CA PRO A 171 -2.09 25.25 1.92
C PRO A 171 -0.67 24.96 2.41
N SER A 172 0.28 25.20 1.49
CA SER A 172 1.72 25.14 1.69
C SER A 172 2.16 26.06 2.83
N ALA A 173 3.08 25.59 3.67
CA ALA A 173 3.77 26.41 4.64
C ALA A 173 4.45 27.59 3.91
N THR A 174 4.20 28.80 4.41
CA THR A 174 4.77 30.05 3.91
C THR A 174 6.30 29.95 3.85
N LYS A 175 6.85 29.78 2.64
CA LYS A 175 8.28 29.79 2.34
C LYS A 175 8.84 31.18 2.64
N ALA A 176 10.01 31.23 3.28
CA ALA A 176 10.77 32.47 3.48
C ALA A 176 10.97 33.23 2.15
N PRO A 177 11.01 34.57 2.16
CA PRO A 177 11.24 35.35 0.95
C PRO A 177 12.61 35.02 0.34
N LEU A 178 12.64 34.73 -0.95
CA LEU A 178 13.85 34.46 -1.72
C LEU A 178 14.55 35.76 -2.10
N SER A 179 15.88 35.78 -2.06
CA SER A 179 16.69 36.93 -2.48
C SER A 179 16.86 36.94 -4.00
N VAL A 180 16.88 38.11 -4.63
CA VAL A 180 17.18 38.22 -6.08
C VAL A 180 18.62 37.81 -6.33
N SER A 181 18.85 37.00 -7.36
CA SER A 181 20.18 36.50 -7.72
C SER A 181 21.10 37.63 -8.18
N THR A 182 22.29 37.71 -7.58
CA THR A 182 23.36 38.66 -7.95
C THR A 182 24.55 37.97 -8.62
N ASN A 183 24.52 36.65 -8.74
CA ASN A 183 25.61 35.85 -9.29
C ASN A 183 25.15 34.91 -10.42
N GLY A 184 23.85 34.95 -10.78
CA GLY A 184 23.27 34.12 -11.83
C GLY A 184 22.76 32.76 -11.34
N ASP A 185 22.94 32.40 -10.07
CA ASP A 185 22.43 31.14 -9.52
C ASP A 185 20.98 31.29 -9.03
N CYS A 186 20.18 30.23 -9.15
CA CYS A 186 18.81 30.13 -8.65
C CYS A 186 18.53 28.71 -8.13
N ALA A 187 17.27 28.36 -7.80
CA ALA A 187 16.81 27.09 -7.21
C ALA A 187 16.87 26.99 -5.67
N TYR A 188 16.34 25.87 -5.15
CA TYR A 188 16.13 25.63 -3.72
C TYR A 188 17.43 25.62 -2.92
N ASN A 189 18.50 25.08 -3.52
CA ASN A 189 19.80 24.92 -2.88
C ASN A 189 20.63 26.20 -2.86
N SER A 190 20.30 27.20 -3.68
CA SER A 190 20.99 28.50 -3.70
C SER A 190 20.27 29.57 -2.88
N GLY A 191 18.96 29.42 -2.67
CA GLY A 191 18.14 30.40 -1.94
C GLY A 191 17.83 31.67 -2.74
N PHE A 192 18.12 31.69 -4.04
CA PHE A 192 17.96 32.85 -4.92
C PHE A 192 16.82 32.69 -5.93
N THR A 193 16.24 33.82 -6.35
CA THR A 193 15.29 33.91 -7.46
C THR A 193 15.85 34.78 -8.59
N CYS A 194 15.55 34.42 -9.83
CA CYS A 194 15.89 35.18 -11.02
C CYS A 194 14.95 36.36 -11.27
N LYS A 195 13.78 36.43 -10.60
CA LYS A 195 12.80 37.51 -10.80
C LYS A 195 13.41 38.87 -10.43
N GLY A 196 13.61 39.73 -11.42
CA GLY A 196 14.26 41.04 -11.28
C GLY A 196 15.79 41.00 -11.27
N SER A 197 16.39 39.88 -11.69
CA SER A 197 17.85 39.74 -11.80
C SER A 197 18.37 40.31 -13.12
N GLU A 198 19.60 40.83 -13.13
CA GLU A 198 20.27 41.30 -14.35
C GLU A 198 20.64 40.15 -15.31
N PHE A 199 20.63 38.92 -14.83
CA PHE A 199 20.92 37.71 -15.62
C PHE A 199 19.69 37.16 -16.35
N GLY A 200 18.51 37.77 -16.19
CA GLY A 200 17.26 37.31 -16.76
C GLY A 200 16.30 36.77 -15.69
N ASP A 201 15.01 36.71 -16.03
CA ASP A 201 13.94 36.43 -15.07
C ASP A 201 13.64 34.94 -14.88
N CYS A 202 14.17 34.07 -15.75
CA CYS A 202 13.85 32.65 -15.80
C CYS A 202 14.94 31.85 -15.09
N CYS A 203 14.54 30.84 -14.31
CA CYS A 203 15.47 29.94 -13.63
C CYS A 203 15.46 28.60 -14.36
N SER A 204 16.54 28.26 -15.06
CA SER A 204 16.64 27.02 -15.83
C SER A 204 16.64 25.77 -14.95
N ALA A 205 16.46 24.59 -15.56
CA ALA A 205 16.60 23.30 -14.88
C ALA A 205 17.98 23.13 -14.22
N ALA A 206 19.01 23.75 -14.80
CA ALA A 206 20.38 23.69 -14.31
C ALA A 206 20.64 24.63 -13.11
N GLY A 207 19.66 25.44 -12.70
CA GLY A 207 19.81 26.36 -11.56
C GLY A 207 20.48 27.68 -11.91
N TYR A 208 20.36 28.13 -13.17
CA TYR A 208 20.93 29.39 -13.64
C TYR A 208 19.85 30.34 -14.15
N CYS A 209 20.07 31.64 -13.94
CA CYS A 209 19.23 32.71 -14.45
C CYS A 209 19.51 32.98 -15.93
N GLY A 210 18.45 33.17 -16.70
CA GLY A 210 18.48 33.53 -18.11
C GLY A 210 17.14 34.08 -18.58
N ASP A 211 17.10 34.50 -19.84
CA ASP A 211 15.91 35.06 -20.50
C ASP A 211 15.61 34.40 -21.86
N ASP A 212 16.43 33.42 -22.27
CA ASP A 212 16.23 32.66 -23.50
C ASP A 212 15.26 31.48 -23.32
N GLU A 213 14.88 30.88 -24.45
CA GLU A 213 13.98 29.73 -24.51
C GLU A 213 14.44 28.56 -23.63
N TYR A 214 15.74 28.28 -23.54
CA TYR A 214 16.25 27.17 -22.72
C TYR A 214 16.11 27.43 -21.22
N HIS A 215 16.05 28.69 -20.81
CA HIS A 215 15.86 29.09 -19.41
C HIS A 215 14.39 29.25 -19.05
N CYS A 216 13.58 29.75 -19.98
CA CYS A 216 12.19 30.15 -19.74
C CYS A 216 11.18 29.07 -20.09
N ASP A 217 11.49 28.17 -21.04
CA ASP A 217 10.56 27.15 -21.47
C ASP A 217 10.28 26.16 -20.33
N LYS A 218 8.99 26.05 -20.00
CA LYS A 218 8.50 25.16 -18.95
C LYS A 218 8.84 23.68 -19.22
N TYR A 219 8.82 23.25 -20.47
CA TYR A 219 9.13 21.89 -20.90
C TYR A 219 10.63 21.59 -20.91
N LEU A 220 11.48 22.61 -20.99
CA LEU A 220 12.93 22.51 -20.79
C LEU A 220 13.34 22.59 -19.30
N GLY A 221 12.37 22.66 -18.39
CA GLY A 221 12.56 22.53 -16.96
C GLY A 221 12.80 23.84 -16.21
N CYS A 222 12.28 24.96 -16.73
CA CYS A 222 12.22 26.21 -15.98
C CYS A 222 11.55 26.03 -14.61
N GLN A 223 12.12 26.61 -13.55
CA GLN A 223 11.68 26.47 -12.17
C GLN A 223 10.76 27.64 -11.72
N PRO A 224 9.41 27.47 -11.71
CA PRO A 224 8.46 28.58 -11.52
C PRO A 224 8.47 29.19 -10.11
N GLY A 225 9.00 28.46 -9.12
CA GLY A 225 9.22 28.95 -7.77
C GLY A 225 10.41 29.92 -7.65
N PHE A 226 11.25 29.99 -8.68
CA PHE A 226 12.51 30.75 -8.67
C PHE A 226 12.66 31.67 -9.89
N GLY A 227 11.78 31.61 -10.90
CA GLY A 227 11.79 32.48 -12.07
C GLY A 227 10.42 32.61 -12.77
N ASN A 228 10.38 33.33 -13.88
CA ASN A 228 9.20 33.48 -14.75
C ASN A 228 9.27 32.47 -15.91
N CYS A 229 8.48 31.40 -15.85
CA CYS A 229 8.47 30.38 -16.90
C CYS A 229 7.32 30.60 -17.89
N THR A 230 7.57 30.34 -19.16
CA THR A 230 6.62 30.48 -20.29
C THR A 230 6.26 29.14 -20.91
#